data_AF-A0A3D0CAS0-F1
#
_entry.id   AF-A0A3D0CAS0-F1
#
_cell.length_a   1.000
_cell.length_b   1.000
_cell.length_c   1.000
_cell.angle_alpha   90.00
_cell.angle_beta   90.00
_cell.angle_gamma   90.00
#
_symmetry.space_group_name_H-M   'P 1'
#
loop_
_entity.id
_entity.type
_entity.pdbx_description
1 polymer ?
#
loop_
_entity_poly.entity_id
_entity_poly.type
_entity_poly.pdbx_seq_one_letter_code
_entity_poly.pdbx_strand_id
1 'polypeptide(L)'
;MKIIKFLSEISLVMFLMIVSNQVLAGEANIVCDACSITEMKTKAKQELANSLPPEEYEGEYNLKVNVIDFYNNRENTFAVSVYVDYGPVRPSDFKAKLITSSSRFKENMQRLKKARKQVKTEVEAGGIPSSVVSSAWRIPGRSYVVNNIEDYIKSNVQVAIATTKIQSYASAMGLIKTPLPNTFRIKLDAGGYIEVKIEAAAGLTFGVKLEKIVDSDNNTLPFNKSDMKNQFYRVSPNAGYINDINDLMRNWGLSNKNLFKGSVEIHDLVCDDKGCECPDCPDEAN
;
A
#
# COMPACT_ATOMS: atom_id res chain seq x y z
N MET A 1 39.32 0.59 -32.28
CA MET A 1 38.71 1.93 -32.15
C MET A 1 37.18 1.87 -32.04
N LYS A 2 36.63 1.08 -31.10
CA LYS A 2 35.17 0.95 -30.85
C LYS A 2 34.79 0.97 -29.35
N ILE A 3 35.77 0.82 -28.45
CA ILE A 3 35.53 0.79 -26.99
C ILE A 3 35.43 2.20 -26.39
N ILE A 4 36.06 3.20 -27.03
CA ILE A 4 36.07 4.60 -26.54
C ILE A 4 34.70 5.29 -26.70
N LYS A 5 33.87 4.87 -27.66
CA LYS A 5 32.50 5.41 -27.81
C LYS A 5 31.52 4.95 -26.72
N PHE A 6 31.74 3.77 -26.13
CA PHE A 6 30.85 3.23 -25.10
C PHE A 6 31.02 3.93 -23.74
N LEU A 7 32.24 4.40 -23.44
CA LEU A 7 32.53 5.13 -22.20
C LEU A 7 32.02 6.59 -22.24
N SER A 8 31.90 7.19 -23.43
CA SER A 8 31.37 8.56 -23.55
C SER A 8 29.84 8.64 -23.43
N GLU A 9 29.11 7.55 -23.70
CA GLU A 9 27.65 7.52 -23.49
C GLU A 9 27.28 7.18 -22.03
N ILE A 10 28.07 6.34 -21.36
CA ILE A 10 27.89 6.08 -19.91
C ILE A 10 28.17 7.35 -19.09
N SER A 11 29.11 8.19 -19.51
CA SER A 11 29.38 9.47 -18.86
C SER A 11 28.26 10.50 -19.04
N LEU A 12 27.45 10.42 -20.10
CA LEU A 12 26.32 11.33 -20.33
C LEU A 12 25.08 10.93 -19.50
N VAL A 13 24.88 9.62 -19.27
CA VAL A 13 23.80 9.12 -18.40
C VAL A 13 24.13 9.37 -16.92
N MET A 14 25.41 9.34 -16.53
CA MET A 14 25.83 9.68 -15.16
C MET A 14 25.79 11.20 -14.88
N PHE A 15 25.90 12.05 -15.91
CA PHE A 15 25.78 13.51 -15.75
C PHE A 15 24.33 14.00 -15.62
N LEU A 16 23.33 13.18 -16.00
CA LEU A 16 21.91 13.47 -15.78
C LEU A 16 21.39 13.01 -14.41
N MET A 17 22.19 12.30 -13.59
CA MET A 17 21.83 11.96 -12.20
C MET A 17 22.32 12.97 -11.16
N ILE A 18 23.04 14.01 -11.61
CA ILE A 18 23.28 15.21 -10.80
C ILE A 18 22.19 16.25 -11.12
N VAL A 19 20.92 15.82 -11.19
CA VAL A 19 19.86 16.72 -10.74
C VAL A 19 19.82 16.53 -9.24
N SER A 20 20.76 17.21 -8.58
CA SER A 20 20.64 17.63 -7.20
C SER A 20 19.16 17.88 -6.89
N ASN A 21 18.70 17.39 -5.74
CA ASN A 21 17.46 17.83 -5.10
C ASN A 21 17.51 19.36 -4.95
N GLN A 22 17.25 20.09 -6.03
CA GLN A 22 16.68 21.40 -5.95
C GLN A 22 15.24 21.14 -5.53
N VAL A 23 15.06 20.92 -4.22
CA VAL A 23 13.95 21.55 -3.53
C VAL A 23 13.96 22.96 -4.08
N LEU A 24 13.00 23.29 -4.94
CA LEU A 24 12.79 24.68 -5.37
C LEU A 24 12.73 25.47 -4.07
N ALA A 25 13.77 26.23 -3.77
CA ALA A 25 13.87 26.96 -2.51
C ALA A 25 12.61 27.82 -2.39
N GLY A 26 11.68 27.42 -1.51
CA GLY A 26 10.36 28.04 -1.36
C GLY A 26 9.13 27.14 -1.63
N GLU A 27 9.26 25.89 -2.10
CA GLU A 27 8.11 24.97 -2.25
C GLU A 27 8.38 23.59 -1.61
N ALA A 28 7.49 23.16 -0.70
CA ALA A 28 7.51 21.86 -0.04
C ALA A 28 6.27 21.02 -0.44
N ASN A 29 6.42 19.70 -0.51
CA ASN A 29 5.34 18.76 -0.82
C ASN A 29 5.20 17.75 0.31
N ILE A 30 4.02 17.69 0.92
CA ILE A 30 3.72 16.76 2.03
C ILE A 30 2.42 16.00 1.77
N VAL A 31 2.26 14.87 2.46
CA VAL A 31 1.08 14.00 2.35
C VAL A 31 0.27 14.04 3.64
N CYS A 32 -1.06 14.11 3.50
CA CYS A 32 -2.04 14.08 4.58
C CYS A 32 -3.28 13.33 4.07
N ASP A 33 -3.28 12.01 4.24
CA ASP A 33 -4.36 11.16 3.74
C ASP A 33 -5.60 11.23 4.62
N ALA A 34 -6.76 11.30 3.97
CA ALA A 34 -8.07 11.43 4.61
C ALA A 34 -8.23 12.68 5.50
N CYS A 35 -7.37 13.68 5.32
CA CYS A 35 -7.39 14.92 6.08
C CYS A 35 -8.48 15.88 5.60
N SER A 36 -9.09 16.59 6.53
CA SER A 36 -9.87 17.80 6.27
C SER A 36 -8.98 18.95 5.82
N ILE A 37 -9.58 19.99 5.23
CA ILE A 37 -8.85 21.20 4.82
C ILE A 37 -8.16 21.88 6.01
N THR A 38 -8.76 21.82 7.20
CA THR A 38 -8.21 22.38 8.44
C THR A 38 -6.96 21.61 8.87
N GLU A 39 -7.00 20.28 8.83
CA GLU A 39 -5.84 19.44 9.14
C GLU A 39 -4.71 19.64 8.13
N MET A 40 -5.03 19.73 6.84
CA MET A 40 -4.05 20.06 5.79
C MET A 40 -3.38 21.41 6.07
N LYS A 41 -4.16 22.43 6.44
CA LYS A 41 -3.63 23.75 6.81
C LYS A 41 -2.71 23.67 8.02
N THR A 42 -3.08 22.89 9.04
CA THR A 42 -2.25 22.67 10.23
C THR A 42 -0.93 21.97 9.87
N LYS A 43 -0.97 20.94 9.03
CA LYS A 43 0.23 20.25 8.52
C LYS A 43 1.15 21.19 7.72
N ALA A 44 0.57 22.05 6.89
CA ALA A 44 1.34 23.07 6.17
C ALA A 44 2.06 24.04 7.11
N LYS A 45 1.41 24.49 8.19
CA LYS A 45 2.05 25.30 9.22
C LYS A 45 3.21 24.55 9.91
N GLN A 46 3.00 23.30 10.27
CA GLN A 46 4.03 22.45 10.87
C GLN A 46 5.24 22.27 9.96
N GLU A 47 5.03 22.17 8.64
CA GLU A 47 6.12 22.06 7.68
C GLU A 47 7.01 23.31 7.65
N LEU A 48 6.43 24.52 7.67
CA LEU A 48 7.23 25.73 7.83
C LEU A 48 7.93 25.75 9.19
N ALA A 49 7.23 25.40 10.28
CA ALA A 49 7.83 25.38 11.62
C ALA A 49 9.05 24.44 11.72
N ASN A 50 9.01 23.29 11.04
CA ASN A 50 10.09 22.31 11.01
C ASN A 50 11.28 22.72 10.13
N SER A 51 11.07 23.64 9.19
CA SER A 51 12.10 24.11 8.25
C SER A 51 12.81 25.38 8.72
N LEU A 52 12.35 26.00 9.82
CA LEU A 52 13.05 27.13 10.41
C LEU A 52 14.43 26.70 10.99
N PRO A 53 15.46 27.58 10.93
CA PRO A 53 16.80 27.27 11.42
C PRO A 53 16.85 26.92 12.93
N PRO A 54 17.87 26.21 13.43
CA PRO A 54 17.87 25.74 14.82
C PRO A 54 18.32 26.78 15.86
N GLU A 55 19.08 27.80 15.49
CA GLU A 55 19.90 28.59 16.43
C GLU A 55 19.34 29.98 16.72
N GLU A 56 18.94 30.76 15.69
CA GLU A 56 18.28 32.06 15.88
C GLU A 56 17.27 32.32 14.74
N TYR A 57 16.14 32.95 15.11
CA TYR A 57 15.07 33.31 14.19
C TYR A 57 14.98 34.83 14.08
N GLU A 58 15.18 35.37 12.88
CA GLU A 58 14.97 36.79 12.61
C GLU A 58 14.45 36.98 11.20
N GLY A 59 13.41 37.81 11.08
CA GLY A 59 12.84 38.21 9.81
C GLY A 59 11.62 37.41 9.37
N GLU A 60 11.33 37.49 8.07
CA GLU A 60 10.15 36.90 7.47
C GLU A 60 10.48 35.56 6.80
N TYR A 61 9.81 34.50 7.24
CA TYR A 61 9.94 33.17 6.67
C TYR A 61 8.66 32.83 5.91
N ASN A 62 8.81 32.42 4.66
CA ASN A 62 7.73 32.08 3.76
C ASN A 62 8.00 30.71 3.14
N LEU A 63 6.96 29.87 3.10
CA LEU A 63 7.01 28.59 2.42
C LEU A 63 5.69 28.30 1.73
N LYS A 64 5.77 27.90 0.47
CA LYS A 64 4.65 27.33 -0.24
C LYS A 64 4.59 25.84 0.04
N VAL A 65 3.50 25.35 0.60
CA VAL A 65 3.34 23.94 0.94
C VAL A 65 2.19 23.36 0.15
N ASN A 66 2.49 22.39 -0.70
CA ASN A 66 1.48 21.55 -1.33
C ASN A 66 1.18 20.37 -0.41
N VAL A 67 -0.09 20.23 -0.01
CA VAL A 67 -0.58 19.12 0.80
C VAL A 67 -1.42 18.22 -0.07
N ILE A 68 -1.06 16.94 -0.10
CA ILE A 68 -1.64 15.93 -0.98
C ILE A 68 -2.42 14.93 -0.15
N ASP A 69 -3.67 14.67 -0.54
CA ASP A 69 -4.53 13.64 0.03
C ASP A 69 -4.83 12.61 -1.05
N PHE A 70 -4.10 11.49 -0.98
CA PHE A 70 -4.24 10.44 -1.99
C PHE A 70 -5.53 9.63 -1.80
N TYR A 71 -6.09 9.61 -0.59
CA TYR A 71 -7.34 8.92 -0.27
C TYR A 71 -8.53 9.59 -0.95
N ASN A 72 -8.68 10.90 -0.78
CA ASN A 72 -9.76 11.66 -1.43
C ASN A 72 -9.40 12.19 -2.82
N ASN A 73 -8.19 11.93 -3.31
CA ASN A 73 -7.69 12.39 -4.61
C ASN A 73 -7.68 13.93 -4.75
N ARG A 74 -7.32 14.62 -3.66
CA ARG A 74 -7.32 16.09 -3.54
C ARG A 74 -5.92 16.62 -3.26
N GLU A 75 -5.70 17.87 -3.63
CA GLU A 75 -4.49 18.62 -3.36
C GLU A 75 -4.84 20.06 -3.02
N ASN A 76 -4.15 20.63 -2.05
CA ASN A 76 -4.29 22.03 -1.68
C ASN A 76 -2.90 22.65 -1.49
N THR A 77 -2.76 23.89 -1.92
CA THR A 77 -1.50 24.63 -1.76
C THR A 77 -1.71 25.77 -0.79
N PHE A 78 -0.86 25.86 0.21
CA PHE A 78 -0.87 26.93 1.20
C PHE A 78 0.37 27.81 1.04
N ALA A 79 0.18 29.12 1.02
CA ALA A 79 1.24 30.05 1.36
C ALA A 79 1.27 30.17 2.88
N VAL A 80 2.37 29.72 3.49
CA VAL A 80 2.57 29.74 4.93
C VAL A 80 3.63 30.79 5.24
N SER A 81 3.37 31.65 6.21
CA SER A 81 4.30 32.70 6.61
C SER A 81 4.37 32.87 8.11
N VAL A 82 5.52 33.33 8.58
CA VAL A 82 5.73 33.76 9.95
C VAL A 82 6.77 34.87 9.98
N TYR A 83 6.57 35.86 10.85
CA TYR A 83 7.55 36.91 11.12
C TYR A 83 8.08 36.72 12.54
N VAL A 84 9.39 36.80 12.71
CA VAL A 84 10.03 36.69 14.02
C VAL A 84 10.83 37.94 14.31
N ASP A 85 10.42 38.65 15.36
CA ASP A 85 11.12 39.80 15.92
C ASP A 85 12.19 39.26 16.88
N TYR A 86 13.35 38.87 16.33
CA TYR A 86 14.56 38.33 16.95
C TYR A 86 14.40 37.58 18.30
N GLY A 87 14.68 36.27 18.31
CA GLY A 87 14.84 35.56 19.58
C GLY A 87 15.03 34.04 19.47
N PRO A 88 15.42 33.38 20.57
CA PRO A 88 15.64 31.93 20.62
C PRO A 88 14.34 31.12 20.67
N VAL A 89 13.19 31.79 20.82
CA VAL A 89 11.88 31.14 20.95
C VAL A 89 11.32 30.87 19.56
N ARG A 90 11.00 29.61 19.28
CA ARG A 90 10.28 29.25 18.05
C ARG A 90 8.96 30.00 17.97
N PRO A 91 8.66 30.66 16.84
CA PRO A 91 7.39 31.36 16.70
C PRO A 91 6.23 30.37 16.73
N SER A 92 5.07 30.82 17.19
CA SER A 92 3.84 30.02 17.27
C SER A 92 2.73 30.51 16.35
N ASP A 93 2.76 31.80 15.94
CA ASP A 93 1.71 32.41 15.11
C ASP A 93 2.00 32.30 13.61
N PHE A 94 1.97 31.07 13.10
CA PHE A 94 2.07 30.82 11.66
C PHE A 94 0.76 31.18 10.97
N LYS A 95 0.84 32.01 9.93
CA LYS A 95 -0.28 32.32 9.03
C LYS A 95 -0.26 31.37 7.85
N ALA A 96 -1.42 30.93 7.41
CA ALA A 96 -1.55 30.06 6.24
C ALA A 96 -2.78 30.46 5.43
N LYS A 97 -2.58 30.67 4.12
CA LYS A 97 -3.64 31.03 3.16
C LYS A 97 -3.66 30.02 2.03
N LEU A 98 -4.85 29.54 1.67
CA LEU A 98 -5.02 28.72 0.47
C LEU A 98 -4.74 29.56 -0.78
N ILE A 99 -3.88 29.05 -1.66
CA ILE A 99 -3.49 29.68 -2.91
C ILE A 99 -3.59 28.67 -4.06
N THR A 100 -3.51 29.17 -5.29
CA THR A 100 -3.48 28.30 -6.46
C THR A 100 -2.13 27.59 -6.59
N SER A 101 -2.18 26.26 -6.79
CA SER A 101 -0.99 25.44 -7.07
C SER A 101 -0.32 25.86 -8.38
N SER A 102 1.01 25.69 -8.46
CA SER A 102 1.77 25.96 -9.69
C SER A 102 1.31 25.05 -10.84
N SER A 103 1.42 25.52 -12.09
CA SER A 103 1.06 24.71 -13.26
C SER A 103 1.87 23.41 -13.32
N ARG A 104 3.17 23.47 -12.99
CA ARG A 104 4.07 22.31 -12.93
C ARG A 104 3.61 21.29 -11.89
N PHE A 105 3.22 21.73 -10.68
CA PHE A 105 2.69 20.83 -9.66
C PHE A 105 1.39 20.17 -10.11
N LYS A 106 0.46 20.93 -10.69
CA LYS A 106 -0.80 20.41 -11.22
C LYS A 106 -0.57 19.35 -12.31
N GLU A 107 0.35 19.61 -13.24
CA GLU A 107 0.69 18.67 -14.31
C GLU A 107 1.28 17.36 -13.75
N ASN A 108 2.22 17.45 -12.81
CA ASN A 108 2.79 16.28 -12.15
C ASN A 108 1.73 15.50 -11.35
N MET A 109 0.84 16.21 -10.65
CA MET A 109 -0.27 15.60 -9.91
C MET A 109 -1.22 14.87 -10.87
N GLN A 110 -1.59 15.47 -12.00
CA GLN A 110 -2.42 14.81 -13.01
C GLN A 110 -1.75 13.56 -13.58
N ARG A 111 -0.45 13.62 -13.87
CA ARG A 111 0.34 12.45 -14.33
C ARG A 111 0.34 11.34 -13.28
N LEU A 112 0.54 11.69 -12.01
CA LEU A 112 0.50 10.74 -10.89
C LEU A 112 -0.89 10.12 -10.73
N LYS A 113 -1.97 10.92 -10.78
CA LYS A 113 -3.36 10.43 -10.75
C LYS A 113 -3.65 9.48 -11.91
N LYS A 114 -3.21 9.82 -13.12
CA LYS A 114 -3.37 8.96 -14.30
C LYS A 114 -2.60 7.65 -14.16
N ALA A 115 -1.36 7.69 -13.67
CA ALA A 115 -0.56 6.49 -13.43
C ALA A 115 -1.19 5.58 -12.37
N ARG A 116 -1.67 6.16 -11.25
CA ARG A 116 -2.44 5.43 -10.22
C ARG A 116 -3.68 4.75 -10.79
N LYS A 117 -4.47 5.48 -11.59
CA LYS A 117 -5.65 4.93 -12.26
C LYS A 117 -5.26 3.80 -13.22
N GLN A 118 -4.17 3.96 -13.97
CA GLN A 118 -3.66 2.92 -14.86
C GLN A 118 -3.26 1.67 -14.07
N VAL A 119 -2.46 1.78 -13.00
CA VAL A 119 -2.14 0.62 -12.14
C VAL A 119 -3.42 -0.05 -11.67
N LYS A 120 -4.37 0.73 -11.14
CA LYS A 120 -5.64 0.19 -10.65
C LYS A 120 -6.36 -0.60 -11.73
N THR A 121 -6.50 -0.05 -12.93
CA THR A 121 -7.15 -0.74 -14.05
C THR A 121 -6.42 -2.02 -14.46
N GLU A 122 -5.09 -1.98 -14.61
CA GLU A 122 -4.30 -3.15 -15.02
C GLU A 122 -4.33 -4.26 -13.95
N VAL A 123 -4.24 -3.87 -12.67
CA VAL A 123 -4.29 -4.79 -11.53
C VAL A 123 -5.70 -5.39 -11.37
N GLU A 124 -6.75 -4.59 -11.51
CA GLU A 124 -8.15 -5.06 -11.39
C GLU A 124 -8.58 -5.90 -12.60
N ALA A 125 -8.03 -5.64 -13.79
CA ALA A 125 -8.36 -6.37 -15.01
C ALA A 125 -7.62 -7.71 -15.14
N GLY A 126 -6.38 -7.79 -14.65
CA GLY A 126 -5.52 -8.95 -14.85
C GLY A 126 -5.93 -10.19 -14.07
N GLY A 127 -6.60 -10.02 -12.92
CA GLY A 127 -6.95 -11.13 -12.03
C GLY A 127 -5.74 -11.97 -11.57
N ILE A 128 -6.00 -12.96 -10.72
CA ILE A 128 -5.04 -14.03 -10.43
C ILE A 128 -5.63 -15.34 -10.90
N PRO A 129 -4.97 -16.03 -11.85
CA PRO A 129 -5.49 -17.26 -12.41
C PRO A 129 -5.44 -18.39 -11.39
N SER A 130 -6.36 -19.35 -11.51
CA SER A 130 -6.43 -20.51 -10.62
C SER A 130 -5.19 -21.40 -10.68
N SER A 131 -4.37 -21.26 -11.73
CA SER A 131 -3.05 -21.91 -11.85
C SER A 131 -1.98 -21.30 -10.94
N VAL A 132 -2.16 -20.05 -10.49
CA VAL A 132 -1.30 -19.39 -9.50
C VAL A 132 -1.83 -19.64 -8.09
N VAL A 133 -3.15 -19.57 -7.89
CA VAL A 133 -3.78 -19.91 -6.61
C VAL A 133 -5.13 -20.57 -6.84
N SER A 134 -5.27 -21.83 -6.43
CA SER A 134 -6.50 -22.61 -6.67
C SER A 134 -7.71 -22.10 -5.90
N SER A 135 -7.50 -21.44 -4.76
CA SER A 135 -8.54 -20.77 -3.99
C SER A 135 -7.96 -19.78 -2.98
N ALA A 136 -8.77 -18.83 -2.50
CA ALA A 136 -8.38 -17.90 -1.45
C ALA A 136 -7.89 -18.61 -0.16
N TRP A 137 -8.41 -19.80 0.13
CA TRP A 137 -8.06 -20.61 1.31
C TRP A 137 -6.63 -21.18 1.27
N ARG A 138 -5.96 -21.15 0.12
CA ARG A 138 -4.54 -21.52 -0.01
C ARG A 138 -3.57 -20.39 0.33
N ILE A 139 -4.08 -19.17 0.50
CA ILE A 139 -3.25 -17.98 0.72
C ILE A 139 -2.78 -17.88 2.18
N PRO A 140 -3.66 -18.02 3.20
CA PRO A 140 -3.22 -18.07 4.59
C PRO A 140 -2.21 -19.19 4.83
N GLY A 141 -1.21 -18.95 5.68
CA GLY A 141 -0.33 -20.02 6.17
C GLY A 141 0.75 -20.51 5.20
N ARG A 142 0.80 -20.00 3.96
CA ARG A 142 1.81 -20.32 2.92
C ARG A 142 2.13 -21.81 2.78
N SER A 143 1.13 -22.69 2.90
CA SER A 143 1.33 -24.11 2.67
C SER A 143 1.31 -24.40 1.15
N TYR A 144 2.50 -24.45 0.54
CA TYR A 144 2.74 -25.20 -0.71
C TYR A 144 1.95 -24.78 -1.97
N VAL A 145 1.87 -23.49 -2.34
CA VAL A 145 1.46 -23.13 -3.72
C VAL A 145 2.56 -22.38 -4.46
N VAL A 146 2.87 -22.96 -5.61
CA VAL A 146 3.83 -22.58 -6.64
C VAL A 146 3.57 -21.14 -7.09
N ASN A 147 4.60 -20.30 -7.01
CA ASN A 147 4.62 -18.85 -7.26
C ASN A 147 3.85 -18.02 -6.23
N ASN A 148 4.60 -17.40 -5.32
CA ASN A 148 4.12 -16.40 -4.37
C ASN A 148 3.25 -15.38 -5.12
N ILE A 149 2.00 -15.17 -4.69
CA ILE A 149 1.09 -14.18 -5.28
C ILE A 149 1.77 -12.82 -5.44
N GLU A 150 2.62 -12.46 -4.47
CA GLU A 150 3.46 -11.28 -4.53
C GLU A 150 4.40 -11.27 -5.75
N ASP A 151 5.03 -12.42 -6.06
CA ASP A 151 5.92 -12.57 -7.21
C ASP A 151 5.14 -12.58 -8.52
N TYR A 152 3.95 -13.17 -8.56
CA TYR A 152 3.05 -13.05 -9.73
C TYR A 152 2.72 -11.58 -10.02
N ILE A 153 2.30 -10.83 -8.99
CA ILE A 153 1.99 -9.40 -9.11
C ILE A 153 3.22 -8.60 -9.54
N LYS A 154 4.41 -8.91 -8.98
CA LYS A 154 5.67 -8.26 -9.36
C LYS A 154 6.10 -8.59 -10.79
N SER A 155 5.86 -9.81 -11.26
CA SER A 155 6.20 -10.28 -12.61
C SER A 155 5.29 -9.71 -13.69
N ASN A 156 4.13 -9.17 -13.32
CA ASN A 156 3.23 -8.52 -14.27
C ASN A 156 3.86 -7.22 -14.78
N VAL A 157 4.28 -7.24 -16.05
CA VAL A 157 4.97 -6.13 -16.73
C VAL A 157 4.16 -4.83 -16.67
N GLN A 158 2.83 -4.88 -16.78
CA GLN A 158 2.00 -3.68 -16.72
C GLN A 158 1.99 -3.06 -15.32
N VAL A 159 1.92 -3.90 -14.28
CA VAL A 159 2.01 -3.47 -12.88
C VAL A 159 3.39 -2.85 -12.61
N ALA A 160 4.46 -3.47 -13.09
CA ALA A 160 5.82 -2.97 -12.94
C ALA A 160 6.04 -1.62 -13.66
N ILE A 161 5.60 -1.49 -14.92
CA ILE A 161 5.68 -0.24 -15.69
C ILE A 161 4.90 0.87 -14.99
N ALA A 162 3.67 0.58 -14.58
CA ALA A 162 2.81 1.59 -14.00
C ALA A 162 3.28 2.00 -12.59
N THR A 163 3.86 1.08 -11.81
CA THR A 163 4.52 1.40 -10.54
C THR A 163 5.78 2.25 -10.73
N THR A 164 6.59 1.97 -11.76
CA THR A 164 7.76 2.79 -12.12
C THR A 164 7.35 4.22 -12.47
N LYS A 165 6.25 4.39 -13.22
CA LYS A 165 5.70 5.73 -13.53
C LYS A 165 5.27 6.46 -12.26
N ILE A 166 4.58 5.78 -11.35
CA ILE A 166 4.18 6.34 -10.06
C ILE A 166 5.42 6.81 -9.27
N GLN A 167 6.46 5.97 -9.18
CA GLN A 167 7.71 6.30 -8.50
C GLN A 167 8.39 7.51 -9.14
N SER A 168 8.47 7.57 -10.48
CA SER A 168 9.07 8.69 -11.20
C SER A 168 8.33 10.00 -10.93
N TYR A 169 6.99 10.01 -11.00
CA TYR A 169 6.20 11.22 -10.72
C TYR A 169 6.23 11.63 -9.25
N ALA A 170 6.16 10.68 -8.33
CA ALA A 170 6.33 10.93 -6.90
C ALA A 170 7.73 11.50 -6.62
N SER A 171 8.77 10.97 -7.27
CA SER A 171 10.14 11.46 -7.15
C SER A 171 10.31 12.88 -7.68
N ALA A 172 9.71 13.19 -8.83
CA ALA A 172 9.70 14.53 -9.39
C ALA A 172 8.99 15.57 -8.48
N MET A 173 8.19 15.10 -7.53
CA MET A 173 7.51 15.89 -6.51
C MET A 173 8.19 15.82 -5.14
N GLY A 174 9.35 15.17 -5.00
CA GLY A 174 10.05 15.01 -3.72
C GLY A 174 9.35 14.07 -2.72
N LEU A 175 8.42 13.23 -3.18
CA LEU A 175 7.62 12.30 -2.36
C LEU A 175 8.28 10.91 -2.19
N ILE A 176 9.59 10.81 -2.40
CA ILE A 176 10.35 9.54 -2.54
C ILE A 176 10.30 8.66 -1.29
N LYS A 177 9.98 9.25 -0.13
CA LYS A 177 9.91 8.55 1.17
C LYS A 177 8.49 8.37 1.69
N THR A 178 7.47 8.74 0.92
CA THR A 178 6.09 8.63 1.36
C THR A 178 5.47 7.35 0.83
N PRO A 179 4.99 6.42 1.69
CA PRO A 179 4.22 5.29 1.22
C PRO A 179 3.00 5.83 0.47
N LEU A 180 2.91 5.54 -0.83
CA LEU A 180 1.76 5.93 -1.61
C LEU A 180 0.62 4.98 -1.23
N PRO A 181 -0.46 5.46 -0.59
CA PRO A 181 -1.55 4.61 -0.15
C PRO A 181 -2.37 4.21 -1.38
N ASN A 182 -2.00 3.09 -1.99
CA ASN A 182 -2.87 2.44 -2.94
C ASN A 182 -3.04 1.00 -2.50
N THR A 183 -4.17 0.75 -1.87
CA THR A 183 -4.73 -0.58 -1.75
C THR A 183 -5.46 -0.88 -3.05
N PHE A 184 -5.06 -1.94 -3.73
CA PHE A 184 -5.67 -2.42 -4.96
C PHE A 184 -6.41 -3.71 -4.68
N ARG A 185 -7.58 -3.88 -5.30
CA ARG A 185 -8.34 -5.12 -5.23
C ARG A 185 -8.02 -5.98 -6.46
N ILE A 186 -7.63 -7.23 -6.25
CA ILE A 186 -7.34 -8.17 -7.34
C ILE A 186 -8.30 -9.34 -7.21
N LYS A 187 -9.10 -9.60 -8.26
CA LYS A 187 -10.01 -10.75 -8.29
C LYS A 187 -9.21 -12.03 -8.45
N LEU A 188 -9.68 -13.12 -7.84
CA LEU A 188 -9.17 -14.46 -8.08
C LEU A 188 -10.10 -15.16 -9.08
N ASP A 189 -9.56 -15.91 -10.04
CA ASP A 189 -10.36 -16.69 -11.00
C ASP A 189 -11.19 -17.76 -10.29
N ALA A 190 -10.66 -18.31 -9.19
CA ALA A 190 -11.36 -19.22 -8.29
C ALA A 190 -12.51 -18.57 -7.50
N GLY A 191 -12.71 -17.26 -7.64
CA GLY A 191 -13.69 -16.47 -6.90
C GLY A 191 -13.10 -15.78 -5.66
N GLY A 192 -13.76 -14.70 -5.24
CA GLY A 192 -13.25 -13.82 -4.20
C GLY A 192 -12.24 -12.79 -4.73
N TYR A 193 -11.48 -12.20 -3.82
CA TYR A 193 -10.46 -11.18 -4.12
C TYR A 193 -9.42 -11.05 -3.02
N ILE A 194 -8.27 -10.48 -3.36
CA ILE A 194 -7.29 -9.98 -2.40
C ILE A 194 -7.21 -8.46 -2.47
N GLU A 195 -6.83 -7.83 -1.37
CA GLU A 195 -6.44 -6.43 -1.32
C GLU A 195 -4.93 -6.35 -1.08
N VAL A 196 -4.23 -5.63 -1.95
CA VAL A 196 -2.77 -5.48 -1.90
C VAL A 196 -2.37 -4.02 -1.81
N LYS A 197 -1.38 -3.73 -0.96
CA LYS A 197 -0.72 -2.44 -0.91
C LYS A 197 0.58 -2.51 -1.71
N ILE A 198 0.76 -1.58 -2.64
CA ILE A 198 2.03 -1.42 -3.36
C ILE A 198 2.82 -0.30 -2.70
N GLU A 199 4.02 -0.61 -2.23
CA GLU A 199 4.91 0.34 -1.58
C GLU A 199 6.14 0.59 -2.46
N ALA A 200 6.54 1.86 -2.62
CA ALA A 200 7.79 2.18 -3.28
C ALA A 200 8.96 1.91 -2.31
N ALA A 201 9.89 1.05 -2.70
CA ALA A 201 11.16 0.90 -2.02
C ALA A 201 12.26 1.73 -2.71
N ALA A 202 13.37 1.96 -2.02
CA ALA A 202 14.51 2.66 -2.59
C ALA A 202 15.06 1.91 -3.82
N GLY A 203 15.49 2.64 -4.84
CA GLY A 203 16.14 2.06 -6.03
C GLY A 203 15.21 1.42 -7.06
N LEU A 204 14.03 2.00 -7.32
CA LEU A 204 13.04 1.55 -8.33
C LEU A 204 12.45 0.15 -8.07
N THR A 205 12.66 -0.41 -6.88
CA THR A 205 12.00 -1.65 -6.46
C THR A 205 10.66 -1.32 -5.81
N PHE A 206 9.66 -2.21 -5.92
CA PHE A 206 8.39 -2.04 -5.21
C PHE A 206 8.06 -3.28 -4.37
N GLY A 207 7.57 -3.01 -3.17
CA GLY A 207 6.99 -4.01 -2.29
C GLY A 207 5.54 -4.26 -2.64
N VAL A 208 5.09 -5.50 -2.51
CA VAL A 208 3.69 -5.89 -2.54
C VAL A 208 3.38 -6.49 -1.19
N LYS A 209 2.42 -5.92 -0.47
CA LYS A 209 1.95 -6.42 0.81
C LYS A 209 0.48 -6.82 0.68
N LEU A 210 0.15 -8.05 1.05
CA LEU A 210 -1.24 -8.49 1.16
C LEU A 210 -1.86 -7.86 2.43
N GLU A 211 -2.99 -7.19 2.28
CA GLU A 211 -3.71 -6.53 3.39
C GLU A 211 -5.01 -7.26 3.73
N LYS A 212 -5.66 -7.88 2.73
CA LYS A 212 -6.93 -8.60 2.93
C LYS A 212 -7.06 -9.76 1.96
N ILE A 213 -7.66 -10.85 2.41
CA ILE A 213 -8.06 -11.99 1.59
C ILE A 213 -9.56 -12.21 1.78
N VAL A 214 -10.30 -12.33 0.68
CA VAL A 214 -11.72 -12.63 0.68
C VAL A 214 -11.99 -13.78 -0.29
N ASP A 215 -12.71 -14.79 0.15
CA ASP A 215 -13.06 -15.95 -0.67
C ASP A 215 -14.35 -15.72 -1.50
N SER A 216 -14.76 -16.74 -2.26
CA SER A 216 -15.97 -16.73 -3.09
C SER A 216 -17.27 -16.63 -2.29
N ASP A 217 -17.28 -17.06 -1.03
CA ASP A 217 -18.42 -16.97 -0.10
C ASP A 217 -18.44 -15.64 0.68
N ASN A 218 -17.54 -14.71 0.33
CA ASN A 218 -17.36 -13.40 0.94
C ASN A 218 -16.90 -13.48 2.42
N ASN A 219 -16.21 -14.55 2.78
CA ASN A 219 -15.50 -14.65 4.04
C ASN A 219 -14.20 -13.85 3.98
N THR A 220 -13.89 -13.09 5.03
CA THR A 220 -12.56 -12.49 5.18
C THR A 220 -11.64 -13.48 5.88
N LEU A 221 -10.56 -13.90 5.22
CA LEU A 221 -9.63 -14.87 5.75
C LEU A 221 -8.46 -14.17 6.45
N PRO A 222 -8.16 -14.52 7.71
CA PRO A 222 -6.97 -14.02 8.39
C PRO A 222 -5.70 -14.65 7.83
N PHE A 223 -4.56 -13.98 8.05
CA PHE A 223 -3.26 -14.45 7.57
C PHE A 223 -2.61 -15.49 8.49
N ASN A 224 -3.06 -15.62 9.73
CA ASN A 224 -2.46 -16.46 10.76
C ASN A 224 -3.50 -17.36 11.45
N LYS A 225 -3.00 -18.42 12.11
CA LYS A 225 -3.81 -19.42 12.81
C LYS A 225 -4.66 -18.83 13.94
N SER A 226 -4.07 -17.98 14.79
CA SER A 226 -4.73 -17.47 16.00
C SER A 226 -6.00 -16.69 15.68
N ASP A 227 -5.97 -15.91 14.59
CA ASP A 227 -7.09 -15.07 14.17
C ASP A 227 -8.19 -15.87 13.44
N MET A 228 -7.90 -17.10 13.02
CA MET A 228 -8.86 -18.00 12.37
C MET A 228 -9.64 -18.85 13.38
N LYS A 229 -9.09 -19.06 14.58
CA LYS A 229 -9.72 -19.85 15.64
C LYS A 229 -11.04 -19.22 16.08
N ASN A 230 -12.05 -20.05 16.31
CA ASN A 230 -13.40 -19.69 16.77
C ASN A 230 -14.12 -18.70 15.85
N GLN A 231 -13.73 -18.63 14.57
CA GLN A 231 -14.42 -17.84 13.56
C GLN A 231 -15.42 -18.70 12.80
N PHE A 232 -16.52 -18.06 12.39
CA PHE A 232 -17.54 -18.66 11.54
C PHE A 232 -17.31 -18.30 10.09
N TYR A 233 -17.24 -19.31 9.24
CA TYR A 233 -17.06 -19.17 7.81
C TYR A 233 -18.23 -19.78 7.05
N ARG A 234 -18.76 -19.03 6.08
CA ARG A 234 -19.78 -19.54 5.17
C ARG A 234 -19.12 -20.49 4.18
N VAL A 235 -19.63 -21.69 4.03
CA VAL A 235 -19.11 -22.63 3.03
C VAL A 235 -20.28 -23.09 2.17
N SER A 236 -20.25 -22.69 0.91
CA SER A 236 -21.24 -23.13 -0.06
C SER A 236 -21.16 -24.66 -0.27
N PRO A 237 -22.29 -25.40 -0.29
CA PRO A 237 -22.29 -26.88 -0.33
C PRO A 237 -21.58 -27.51 -1.54
N ASN A 238 -21.41 -26.76 -2.64
CA ASN A 238 -20.75 -27.20 -3.87
C ASN A 238 -19.41 -26.50 -4.11
N ALA A 239 -18.76 -26.02 -3.04
CA ALA A 239 -17.48 -25.35 -3.11
C ALA A 239 -16.38 -26.32 -3.57
N GLY A 240 -15.84 -26.11 -4.78
CA GLY A 240 -14.69 -26.86 -5.30
C GLY A 240 -13.40 -26.70 -4.47
N TYR A 241 -13.40 -25.82 -3.47
CA TYR A 241 -12.27 -25.50 -2.58
C TYR A 241 -12.40 -26.12 -1.17
N ILE A 242 -13.35 -27.03 -0.92
CA ILE A 242 -13.47 -27.71 0.39
C ILE A 242 -12.16 -28.42 0.76
N ASN A 243 -11.48 -29.04 -0.21
CA ASN A 243 -10.18 -29.67 0.02
C ASN A 243 -9.11 -28.66 0.46
N ASP A 244 -9.13 -27.45 -0.11
CA ASP A 244 -8.18 -26.39 0.27
C ASP A 244 -8.43 -25.90 1.70
N ILE A 245 -9.70 -25.83 2.14
CA ILE A 245 -10.06 -25.53 3.54
C ILE A 245 -9.51 -26.63 4.44
N ASN A 246 -9.79 -27.90 4.13
CA ASN A 246 -9.34 -29.04 4.92
C ASN A 246 -7.82 -29.10 5.04
N ASP A 247 -7.11 -28.83 3.96
CA ASP A 247 -5.65 -28.81 3.96
C ASP A 247 -5.10 -27.67 4.83
N LEU A 248 -5.68 -26.46 4.73
CA LEU A 248 -5.30 -25.36 5.62
C LEU A 248 -5.53 -25.73 7.09
N MET A 249 -6.71 -26.27 7.41
CA MET A 249 -7.06 -26.70 8.77
C MET A 249 -6.06 -27.71 9.30
N ARG A 250 -5.78 -28.76 8.53
CA ARG A 250 -4.82 -29.81 8.88
C ARG A 250 -3.42 -29.23 9.10
N ASN A 251 -2.96 -28.35 8.22
CA ASN A 251 -1.64 -27.71 8.32
C ASN A 251 -1.53 -26.81 9.54
N TRP A 252 -2.64 -26.21 9.96
CA TRP A 252 -2.69 -25.38 11.16
C TRP A 252 -3.06 -26.17 12.42
N GLY A 253 -3.32 -27.47 12.35
CA GLY A 253 -3.80 -28.25 13.50
C GLY A 253 -5.13 -27.69 14.03
N LEU A 254 -6.03 -27.35 13.11
CA LEU A 254 -7.40 -26.92 13.35
C LEU A 254 -8.37 -27.98 12.82
N SER A 255 -9.60 -27.98 13.31
CA SER A 255 -10.67 -28.84 12.80
C SER A 255 -11.96 -28.08 12.56
N ASN A 256 -12.79 -28.66 11.69
CA ASN A 256 -14.07 -28.12 11.27
C ASN A 256 -15.12 -29.25 11.17
N LYS A 257 -15.80 -29.59 12.27
CA LYS A 257 -16.76 -30.71 12.28
C LYS A 257 -18.00 -30.53 11.37
N ASN A 258 -18.24 -29.34 10.78
CA ASN A 258 -19.52 -29.01 10.11
C ASN A 258 -19.42 -28.48 8.66
N LEU A 259 -18.40 -28.88 7.88
CA LEU A 259 -18.17 -28.35 6.53
C LEU A 259 -19.35 -28.44 5.53
N PHE A 260 -20.34 -29.29 5.79
CA PHE A 260 -21.47 -29.54 4.87
C PHE A 260 -22.73 -28.71 5.18
N LYS A 261 -22.73 -27.84 6.22
CA LYS A 261 -23.94 -27.15 6.70
C LYS A 261 -23.88 -25.63 6.63
N GLY A 262 -23.59 -25.02 5.48
CA GLY A 262 -23.82 -23.58 5.19
C GLY A 262 -23.06 -22.54 6.03
N SER A 263 -22.54 -22.89 7.20
CA SER A 263 -21.69 -22.11 8.10
C SER A 263 -20.89 -23.09 8.97
N VAL A 264 -19.61 -22.80 9.13
CA VAL A 264 -18.63 -23.70 9.75
C VAL A 264 -17.86 -22.93 10.80
N GLU A 265 -17.83 -23.46 12.03
CA GLU A 265 -16.99 -22.95 13.11
C GLU A 265 -15.67 -23.72 13.15
N ILE A 266 -14.57 -23.02 13.38
CA ILE A 266 -13.21 -23.59 13.39
C ILE A 266 -12.67 -23.66 14.81
N HIS A 267 -12.20 -24.84 15.23
CA HIS A 267 -11.71 -25.10 16.59
C HIS A 267 -10.28 -25.68 16.57
N ASP A 268 -9.61 -25.65 17.73
CA ASP A 268 -8.30 -26.28 17.90
C ASP A 268 -8.41 -27.81 17.93
N LEU A 269 -7.40 -28.47 17.37
CA LEU A 269 -7.13 -29.88 17.61
C LEU A 269 -6.16 -30.04 18.78
N VAL A 270 -6.52 -30.92 19.72
CA VAL A 270 -5.65 -31.44 20.75
C VAL A 270 -5.26 -32.86 20.34
N CYS A 271 -3.98 -33.06 20.04
CA CYS A 271 -3.46 -34.38 19.64
C CYS A 271 -2.73 -35.04 20.80
N ASP A 272 -3.03 -36.31 21.04
CA ASP A 272 -2.33 -37.20 21.95
C ASP A 272 -1.88 -38.49 21.21
N ASP A 273 -1.31 -39.45 21.95
CA ASP A 273 -0.83 -40.72 21.40
C ASP A 273 -1.96 -41.60 20.80
N LYS A 274 -3.23 -41.24 21.01
CA LYS A 274 -4.41 -41.98 20.55
C LYS A 274 -5.08 -41.32 19.35
N GLY A 275 -4.77 -40.05 19.05
CA GLY A 275 -5.30 -39.34 17.91
C GLY A 275 -5.42 -37.83 18.16
N CYS A 276 -6.07 -37.12 17.24
CA CYS A 276 -6.38 -35.71 17.39
C CYS A 276 -7.88 -35.52 17.64
N GLU A 277 -8.24 -34.88 18.75
CA GLU A 277 -9.62 -34.59 19.13
C GLU A 277 -9.84 -33.08 19.28
N CYS A 278 -11.09 -32.64 19.12
CA CYS A 278 -11.50 -31.26 19.33
C CYS A 278 -12.34 -31.17 20.62
N PRO A 279 -11.78 -30.64 21.73
CA PRO A 279 -12.44 -30.67 23.04
C PRO A 279 -13.69 -29.80 23.14
N ASP A 280 -13.71 -28.68 22.39
CA ASP A 280 -14.75 -27.66 22.46
C ASP A 280 -15.75 -27.76 21.29
N CYS A 281 -15.66 -28.79 20.45
CA CYS A 281 -16.57 -28.96 19.33
C CYS A 281 -17.91 -29.52 19.83
N PRO A 282 -19.07 -28.93 19.47
CA PRO A 282 -20.37 -29.52 19.82
C PRO A 282 -20.47 -30.93 19.25
N ASP A 283 -20.96 -31.87 20.08
CA ASP A 283 -21.28 -33.22 19.65
C ASP A 283 -22.29 -33.15 18.50
N GLU A 284 -22.14 -34.04 17.52
CA GLU A 284 -23.07 -34.12 16.38
C GLU A 284 -24.49 -34.26 16.94
N ALA A 285 -25.31 -33.22 16.75
CA ALA A 285 -26.74 -33.35 16.94
C ALA A 285 -27.24 -34.34 15.89
N ASN A 286 -27.51 -35.57 16.34
CA ASN A 286 -28.19 -36.63 15.60
C ASN A 286 -29.47 -36.11 14.93
#